data_AF-Q4DYG3-F1
#
_entry.id   AF-Q4DYG3-F1
#
_cell.length_a   1.000
_cell.length_b   1.000
_cell.length_c   1.000
_cell.angle_alpha   90.00
_cell.angle_beta   90.00
_cell.angle_gamma   90.00
#
_symmetry.space_group_name_H-M   'P 1'
#
loop_
_entity.id
_entity.type
_entity.pdbx_description
1 polymer ?
#
loop_
_entity_poly.entity_id
_entity_poly.type
_entity_poly.pdbx_seq_one_letter_code
_entity_poly.pdbx_strand_id
1 'polypeptide(L)'
;MFASFLEVRVRCQCRFVCPRRYLRGVAAMEFVRRECSSRSVGKNRRVGCGGGLEDMETRINAVSTVPGDSLFTLEGLCNYRESHLRPLLIQKRHALQQMTEIKTRCEAVALRYANYYAAGLFVLLTAQAVTLFYWVYFLFDWNLVEPMTYLLGYGGVWVAIACYATTQRDFTYEACMEMIAAYYISRLYRQNNFDLQLWQRLTAEVRLLEERLRGLEGF
;
A
#
# COMPACT_ATOMS: atom_id res chain seq x y z
N MET A 1 46.57 -8.09 -6.64
CA MET A 1 45.58 -8.14 -5.54
C MET A 1 44.63 -6.97 -5.71
N PHE A 2 43.76 -7.04 -6.71
CA PHE A 2 42.94 -5.93 -7.17
C PHE A 2 41.65 -5.82 -6.36
N ALA A 3 41.30 -4.57 -6.05
CA ALA A 3 39.95 -4.09 -5.77
C ALA A 3 39.37 -4.33 -4.37
N SER A 4 40.01 -3.71 -3.38
CA SER A 4 39.30 -2.95 -2.34
C SER A 4 38.55 -1.78 -2.99
N PHE A 5 37.39 -1.99 -3.64
CA PHE A 5 36.56 -0.89 -4.16
C PHE A 5 35.13 -1.38 -4.43
N LEU A 6 34.29 -1.44 -3.40
CA LEU A 6 32.83 -1.34 -3.54
C LEU A 6 32.24 -0.94 -2.18
N GLU A 7 32.67 0.23 -1.74
CA GLU A 7 31.90 1.08 -0.83
C GLU A 7 30.73 1.66 -1.64
N VAL A 8 29.52 1.14 -1.44
CA VAL A 8 28.28 1.82 -1.89
C VAL A 8 27.38 1.95 -0.67
N ARG A 9 27.82 2.80 0.25
CA ARG A 9 26.99 3.33 1.33
C ARG A 9 26.18 4.51 0.78
N VAL A 10 25.11 4.21 0.02
CA VAL A 10 24.14 5.22 -0.40
C VAL A 10 23.28 5.60 0.81
N ARG A 11 23.77 6.58 1.60
CA ARG A 11 22.91 7.42 2.46
C ARG A 11 22.25 8.47 1.56
N CYS A 12 21.19 8.10 0.85
CA CYS A 12 20.32 9.10 0.21
C CYS A 12 19.25 9.56 1.20
N GLN A 13 19.49 10.76 1.72
CA GLN A 13 18.59 11.56 2.53
C GLN A 13 17.81 12.50 1.58
N CYS A 14 16.62 12.09 1.11
CA CYS A 14 15.68 12.96 0.37
C CYS A 14 14.27 12.59 0.85
N ARG A 15 13.70 13.25 1.88
CA ARG A 15 12.87 14.46 1.83
C ARG A 15 11.89 14.50 0.64
N PHE A 16 10.60 14.37 0.97
CA PHE A 16 9.41 14.74 0.19
C PHE A 16 9.07 13.93 -1.07
N VAL A 17 8.21 12.91 -0.92
CA VAL A 17 7.31 12.46 -2.00
C VAL A 17 5.88 12.46 -1.47
N CYS A 18 5.04 13.28 -2.10
CA CYS A 18 3.65 13.53 -1.78
C CYS A 18 2.77 12.26 -1.87
N PRO A 19 1.78 12.04 -0.97
CA PRO A 19 0.93 10.84 -0.97
C PRO A 19 -0.15 10.78 -2.07
N ARG A 20 -0.20 11.73 -3.02
CA ARG A 20 -1.40 11.98 -3.84
C ARG A 20 -1.52 11.14 -5.12
N ARG A 21 -0.49 10.35 -5.50
CA ARG A 21 -0.52 9.50 -6.71
C ARG A 21 -0.91 8.04 -6.47
N TYR A 22 -0.91 7.58 -5.22
CA TYR A 22 -1.22 6.18 -4.86
C TYR A 22 -2.68 5.77 -5.15
N LEU A 23 -3.57 6.73 -5.45
CA LEU A 23 -4.96 6.43 -5.79
C LEU A 23 -5.18 5.95 -7.24
N ARG A 24 -4.25 6.19 -8.18
CA ARG A 24 -4.45 5.76 -9.59
C ARG A 24 -4.14 4.28 -9.82
N GLY A 25 -3.17 3.70 -9.11
CA GLY A 25 -2.84 2.28 -9.23
C GLY A 25 -3.90 1.35 -8.61
N VAL A 26 -4.58 1.79 -7.55
CA VAL A 26 -5.65 1.02 -6.89
C VAL A 26 -6.94 1.01 -7.72
N ALA A 27 -7.21 2.08 -8.49
CA ALA A 27 -8.33 2.11 -9.42
C ALA A 27 -8.23 1.05 -10.54
N ALA A 28 -7.01 0.67 -10.94
CA ALA A 28 -6.80 -0.41 -11.91
C ALA A 28 -7.05 -1.82 -11.32
N MET A 29 -6.89 -2.01 -10.01
CA MET A 29 -7.29 -3.26 -9.34
C MET A 29 -8.80 -3.31 -9.04
N GLU A 30 -9.47 -2.17 -8.88
CA GLU A 30 -10.92 -2.14 -8.69
C GLU A 30 -11.70 -2.57 -9.95
N PHE A 31 -11.15 -2.37 -11.15
CA PHE A 31 -11.82 -2.79 -12.38
C PHE A 31 -11.97 -4.32 -12.47
N VAL A 32 -10.93 -5.07 -12.09
CA VAL A 32 -10.98 -6.55 -12.02
C VAL A 32 -11.90 -7.05 -10.89
N ARG A 33 -12.08 -6.25 -9.82
CA ARG A 33 -13.00 -6.59 -8.74
C ARG A 33 -14.47 -6.34 -9.09
N ARG A 34 -14.77 -5.37 -9.96
CA ARG A 34 -16.15 -5.06 -10.38
C ARG A 34 -16.75 -6.12 -11.31
N GLU A 35 -15.96 -6.79 -12.15
CA GLU A 35 -16.47 -7.86 -13.02
C GLU A 35 -16.80 -9.16 -12.28
N CYS A 36 -16.07 -9.50 -11.21
CA CYS A 36 -16.40 -10.67 -10.38
C CYS A 36 -17.56 -10.41 -9.41
N SER A 37 -17.87 -9.16 -9.05
CA SER A 37 -18.97 -8.85 -8.12
C SER A 37 -20.36 -8.87 -8.77
N SER A 38 -20.48 -8.77 -10.10
CA SER A 38 -21.78 -8.84 -10.79
C SER A 38 -22.30 -10.27 -11.01
N ARG A 39 -21.50 -11.31 -10.68
CA ARG A 39 -21.85 -12.71 -10.98
C ARG A 39 -22.08 -13.62 -9.78
N SER A 40 -22.20 -13.06 -8.58
CA SER A 40 -22.54 -13.81 -7.36
C SER A 40 -23.75 -13.23 -6.63
N VAL A 41 -24.86 -13.08 -7.36
CA VAL A 41 -26.20 -13.01 -6.77
C VAL A 41 -26.64 -14.45 -6.48
N GLY A 42 -26.72 -14.82 -5.20
CA GLY A 42 -27.36 -16.08 -4.80
C GLY A 42 -26.44 -17.07 -4.07
N LYS A 43 -26.09 -16.79 -2.82
CA LYS A 43 -26.07 -17.82 -1.76
C LYS A 43 -25.95 -17.22 -0.36
N ASN A 44 -27.13 -17.18 0.26
CA ASN A 44 -27.42 -17.27 1.68
C ASN A 44 -26.29 -17.90 2.52
N ARG A 45 -25.61 -17.13 3.37
CA ARG A 45 -24.84 -17.68 4.51
C ARG A 45 -24.84 -16.69 5.67
N ARG A 46 -25.67 -17.00 6.66
CA ARG A 46 -25.66 -16.42 8.00
C ARG A 46 -24.26 -16.63 8.59
N VAL A 47 -23.58 -15.53 8.93
CA VAL A 47 -22.35 -15.56 9.75
C VAL A 47 -22.56 -14.53 10.86
N GLY A 48 -22.42 -15.01 12.09
CA GLY A 48 -22.92 -14.39 13.31
C GLY A 48 -22.28 -13.04 13.64
N CYS A 49 -23.15 -12.05 13.84
CA CYS A 49 -22.85 -10.85 14.61
C CYS A 49 -22.97 -11.17 16.11
N GLY A 50 -21.91 -11.74 16.69
CA GLY A 50 -21.76 -11.87 18.14
C GLY A 50 -20.77 -10.81 18.64
N GLY A 51 -21.26 -9.73 19.23
CA GLY A 51 -20.41 -8.70 19.85
C GLY A 51 -20.88 -7.25 19.73
N GLY A 52 -22.01 -6.98 19.07
CA GLY A 52 -22.53 -5.62 18.88
C GLY A 52 -23.83 -5.28 19.61
N LEU A 53 -24.48 -6.25 20.27
CA LEU A 53 -25.79 -6.03 20.89
C LEU A 53 -25.67 -5.14 22.14
N GLU A 54 -24.63 -5.33 22.96
CA GLU A 54 -24.44 -4.57 24.20
C GLU A 54 -24.02 -3.10 23.97
N ASP A 55 -23.17 -2.82 22.96
CA ASP A 55 -22.79 -1.42 22.61
C ASP A 55 -23.97 -0.67 21.99
N MET A 56 -24.85 -1.37 21.27
CA MET A 56 -26.04 -0.76 20.66
C MET A 56 -27.13 -0.47 21.70
N GLU A 57 -27.35 -1.37 22.65
CA GLU A 57 -28.30 -1.17 23.76
C GLU A 57 -27.85 -0.02 24.68
N THR A 58 -26.54 0.08 24.95
CA THR A 58 -25.95 1.20 25.70
C THR A 58 -26.10 2.53 24.95
N ARG A 59 -25.96 2.54 23.62
CA ARG A 59 -26.17 3.74 22.78
C ARG A 59 -27.63 4.16 22.69
N ILE A 60 -28.56 3.21 22.62
CA ILE A 60 -30.01 3.49 22.63
C ILE A 60 -30.41 4.10 23.97
N ASN A 61 -29.86 3.58 25.07
CA ASN A 61 -30.12 4.13 26.41
C ASN A 61 -29.54 5.54 26.58
N ALA A 62 -28.37 5.84 26.00
CA ALA A 62 -27.80 7.19 26.02
C ALA A 62 -28.57 8.21 25.15
N VAL A 63 -29.26 7.75 24.10
CA VAL A 63 -30.16 8.61 23.31
C VAL A 63 -31.50 8.82 24.04
N SER A 64 -31.94 7.85 24.84
CA SER A 64 -33.21 7.93 25.59
C SER A 64 -33.18 8.89 26.78
N THR A 65 -32.00 9.29 27.27
CA THR A 65 -31.86 10.24 28.39
C THR A 65 -31.88 11.71 27.97
N VAL A 66 -31.95 12.00 26.66
CA VAL A 66 -32.08 13.37 26.16
C VAL A 66 -33.58 13.71 26.08
N PRO A 67 -34.08 14.72 26.83
CA PRO A 67 -35.46 15.17 26.72
C PRO A 67 -35.70 15.57 25.26
N GLY A 68 -36.61 14.88 24.56
CA GLY A 68 -36.84 15.05 23.11
C GLY A 68 -37.12 16.50 22.69
N ASP A 69 -37.64 17.31 23.62
CA ASP A 69 -37.91 18.74 23.40
C ASP A 69 -36.64 19.61 23.30
N SER A 70 -35.53 19.15 23.89
CA SER A 70 -34.25 19.88 23.90
C SER A 70 -33.42 19.68 22.63
N LEU A 71 -33.72 18.69 21.79
CA LEU A 71 -33.03 18.51 20.51
C LEU A 71 -33.53 19.47 19.41
N PHE A 72 -34.69 20.11 19.61
CA PHE A 72 -35.22 21.13 18.69
C PHE A 72 -34.60 22.51 18.91
N THR A 73 -33.95 22.76 20.05
CA THR A 73 -33.17 23.98 20.25
C THR A 73 -31.76 23.79 19.67
N LEU A 74 -31.27 24.81 18.94
CA LEU A 74 -29.90 24.83 18.41
C LEU A 74 -28.86 24.56 19.51
N GLU A 75 -29.15 24.99 20.73
CA GLU A 75 -28.29 24.79 21.90
C GLU A 75 -28.17 23.31 22.31
N GLY A 76 -29.26 22.53 22.27
CA GLY A 76 -29.23 21.10 22.58
C GLY A 76 -28.49 20.28 21.52
N LEU A 77 -28.64 20.63 20.24
CA LEU A 77 -27.86 20.02 19.15
C LEU A 77 -26.37 20.34 19.29
N CYS A 78 -26.01 21.58 19.62
CA CYS A 78 -24.63 21.98 19.88
C CYS A 78 -24.03 21.21 21.06
N ASN A 79 -24.78 21.07 22.16
CA ASN A 79 -24.33 20.32 23.33
C ASN A 79 -24.19 18.82 23.03
N TYR A 80 -25.12 18.21 22.29
CA TYR A 80 -25.04 16.80 21.89
C TYR A 80 -23.84 16.53 20.97
N ARG A 81 -23.58 17.42 20.00
CA ARG A 81 -22.41 17.37 19.12
C ARG A 81 -21.11 17.37 19.93
N GLU A 82 -21.01 18.29 20.88
CA GLU A 82 -19.81 18.47 21.70
C GLU A 82 -19.62 17.32 22.70
N SER A 83 -20.69 16.88 23.35
CA SER A 83 -20.64 15.89 24.43
C SER A 83 -20.56 14.44 23.96
N HIS A 84 -21.18 14.08 22.83
CA HIS A 84 -21.24 12.69 22.38
C HIS A 84 -20.43 12.43 21.09
N LEU A 85 -20.54 13.29 20.07
CA LEU A 85 -19.92 12.99 18.77
C LEU A 85 -18.42 13.27 18.76
N ARG A 86 -17.98 14.38 19.38
CA ARG A 86 -16.56 14.71 19.46
C ARG A 86 -15.72 13.68 20.21
N PRO A 87 -16.08 13.20 21.43
CA PRO A 87 -15.26 12.18 22.09
C PRO A 87 -15.20 10.87 21.32
N LEU A 88 -16.31 10.46 20.67
CA LEU A 88 -16.33 9.29 19.79
C LEU A 88 -15.39 9.46 18.58
N LEU A 89 -15.37 10.64 17.96
CA LEU A 89 -14.46 10.93 16.87
C LEU A 89 -13.01 10.89 17.34
N ILE A 90 -12.69 11.52 18.46
CA ILE A 90 -11.32 11.55 19.01
C ILE A 90 -10.83 10.12 19.29
N GLN A 91 -11.68 9.27 19.89
CA GLN A 91 -11.35 7.86 20.16
C GLN A 91 -11.06 7.07 18.86
N LYS A 92 -11.96 7.18 17.87
CA LYS A 92 -11.81 6.48 16.58
C LYS A 92 -10.61 7.00 15.78
N ARG A 93 -10.35 8.30 15.83
CA ARG A 93 -9.20 8.95 15.21
C ARG A 93 -7.89 8.50 15.84
N HIS A 94 -7.84 8.36 17.17
CA HIS A 94 -6.68 7.83 17.87
C HIS A 94 -6.37 6.38 17.47
N ALA A 95 -7.40 5.52 17.41
CA ALA A 95 -7.25 4.15 16.93
C ALA A 95 -6.78 4.08 15.45
N LEU A 96 -7.31 4.97 14.60
CA LEU A 96 -6.89 5.09 13.20
C LEU A 96 -5.44 5.54 13.10
N GLN A 97 -5.02 6.54 13.90
CA GLN A 97 -3.65 7.05 13.91
C GLN A 97 -2.64 5.95 14.22
N GLN A 98 -2.88 5.14 15.25
CA GLN A 98 -2.03 3.99 15.60
C GLN A 98 -1.89 3.00 14.44
N MET A 99 -2.99 2.65 13.76
CA MET A 99 -2.94 1.75 12.61
C MET A 99 -2.25 2.38 11.39
N THR A 100 -2.43 3.68 11.15
CA THR A 100 -1.77 4.38 10.04
C THR A 100 -0.27 4.52 10.25
N GLU A 101 0.20 4.65 11.49
CA GLU A 101 1.63 4.69 11.78
C GLU A 101 2.31 3.36 11.38
N ILE A 102 1.69 2.23 11.73
CA ILE A 102 2.19 0.91 11.34
C ILE A 102 2.18 0.76 9.82
N LYS A 103 1.08 1.17 9.17
CA LYS A 103 0.94 1.12 7.71
C LYS A 103 2.03 1.94 7.00
N THR A 104 2.23 3.19 7.39
CA THR A 104 3.21 4.09 6.78
C THR A 104 4.64 3.61 7.00
N ARG A 105 4.95 3.05 8.18
CA ARG A 105 6.24 2.40 8.44
C ARG A 105 6.47 1.22 7.50
N CYS A 106 5.45 0.40 7.26
CA CYS A 106 5.54 -0.73 6.34
C CYS A 106 5.76 -0.27 4.88
N GLU A 107 5.00 0.74 4.44
CA GLU A 107 5.12 1.32 3.09
C GLU A 107 6.50 1.93 2.87
N ALA A 108 7.04 2.66 3.85
CA ALA A 108 8.38 3.24 3.78
C ALA A 108 9.48 2.17 3.64
N VAL A 109 9.32 1.02 4.31
CA VAL A 109 10.23 -0.12 4.18
C VAL A 109 10.09 -0.76 2.80
N ALA A 110 8.87 -0.95 2.30
CA ALA A 110 8.63 -1.54 0.97
C ALA A 110 9.24 -0.72 -0.17
N LEU A 111 9.16 0.62 -0.10
CA LEU A 111 9.78 1.50 -1.10
C LEU A 111 11.32 1.39 -1.12
N ARG A 112 11.95 1.14 0.03
CA ARG A 112 13.40 0.89 0.09
C ARG A 112 13.79 -0.39 -0.65
N TYR A 113 12.96 -1.44 -0.54
CA TYR A 113 13.19 -2.67 -1.30
C TYR A 113 13.18 -2.42 -2.81
N ALA A 114 12.25 -1.63 -3.33
CA ALA A 114 12.22 -1.26 -4.76
C ALA A 114 13.54 -0.60 -5.21
N ASN A 115 14.09 0.31 -4.41
CA ASN A 115 15.39 0.92 -4.69
C ASN A 115 16.55 -0.09 -4.61
N TYR A 116 16.51 -1.04 -3.67
CA TYR A 116 17.50 -2.12 -3.61
C TYR A 116 17.45 -3.03 -4.84
N TYR A 117 16.27 -3.27 -5.42
CA TYR A 117 16.15 -3.99 -6.69
C TYR A 117 16.78 -3.23 -7.85
N ALA A 118 16.53 -1.93 -7.96
CA ALA A 118 17.15 -1.09 -8.99
C ALA A 118 18.68 -1.06 -8.85
N ALA A 119 19.19 -0.90 -7.62
CA ALA A 119 20.62 -0.96 -7.34
C ALA A 119 21.21 -2.35 -7.63
N GLY A 120 20.50 -3.43 -7.27
CA GLY A 120 20.90 -4.80 -7.56
C GLY A 120 21.02 -5.08 -9.05
N LEU A 121 20.07 -4.59 -9.86
CA LEU A 121 20.13 -4.67 -11.31
C LEU A 121 21.34 -3.92 -11.87
N PHE A 122 21.61 -2.71 -11.37
CA PHE A 122 22.78 -1.93 -11.78
C PHE A 122 24.11 -2.63 -11.44
N VAL A 123 24.21 -3.21 -10.24
CA VAL A 123 25.39 -3.99 -9.82
C VAL A 123 25.55 -5.23 -10.69
N LEU A 124 24.47 -5.93 -11.02
CA LEU A 124 24.51 -7.12 -11.90
C LEU A 124 24.98 -6.75 -13.31
N LEU A 125 24.47 -5.65 -13.89
CA LEU A 125 24.91 -5.17 -15.20
C LEU A 125 26.38 -4.74 -15.20
N THR A 126 26.82 -4.07 -14.13
CA THR A 126 28.22 -3.66 -13.98
C THR A 126 29.12 -4.88 -13.81
N ALA A 127 28.73 -5.85 -12.99
CA ALA A 127 29.45 -7.11 -12.81
C ALA A 127 29.54 -7.88 -14.13
N GLN A 128 28.45 -7.95 -14.92
CA GLN A 128 28.45 -8.54 -16.26
C GLN A 128 29.47 -7.85 -17.18
N ALA A 129 29.50 -6.52 -17.20
CA ALA A 129 30.45 -5.77 -18.00
C ALA A 129 31.91 -6.02 -17.57
N VAL A 130 32.18 -6.05 -16.26
CA VAL A 130 33.51 -6.36 -15.71
C VAL A 130 33.92 -7.80 -16.01
N THR A 131 33.01 -8.77 -15.88
CA THR A 131 33.27 -10.17 -16.23
C THR A 131 33.59 -10.29 -17.71
N LEU A 132 32.81 -9.68 -18.60
CA LEU A 132 33.09 -9.69 -20.05
C LEU A 132 34.44 -9.05 -20.36
N PHE A 133 34.75 -7.90 -19.75
CA PHE A 133 36.04 -7.23 -19.90
C PHE A 133 37.20 -8.13 -19.44
N TYR A 134 37.09 -8.72 -18.25
CA TYR A 134 38.10 -9.64 -17.74
C TYR A 134 38.27 -10.86 -18.65
N TRP A 135 37.17 -11.35 -19.23
CA TRP A 135 37.19 -12.49 -20.15
C TRP A 135 37.98 -12.19 -21.42
N VAL A 136 37.73 -11.03 -22.02
CA VAL A 136 38.36 -10.55 -23.25
C VAL A 136 39.87 -10.35 -23.09
N TYR A 137 40.32 -9.82 -21.96
CA TYR A 137 41.73 -9.43 -21.79
C TYR A 137 42.62 -10.49 -21.13
N PHE A 138 42.07 -11.41 -20.32
CA PHE A 138 42.91 -12.27 -19.47
C PHE A 138 42.82 -13.77 -19.76
N LEU A 139 41.65 -14.30 -20.13
CA LEU A 139 41.45 -15.76 -20.14
C LEU A 139 41.19 -16.39 -21.52
N PHE A 140 40.57 -15.68 -22.47
CA PHE A 140 40.07 -16.31 -23.70
C PHE A 140 40.55 -15.59 -24.95
N ASP A 141 40.92 -16.37 -25.97
CA ASP A 141 41.09 -15.88 -27.32
C ASP A 141 39.76 -15.30 -27.87
N TRP A 142 39.87 -14.31 -28.76
CA TRP A 142 38.74 -13.57 -29.34
C TRP A 142 37.61 -14.47 -29.88
N ASN A 143 37.95 -15.67 -30.37
CA ASN A 143 36.97 -16.64 -30.89
C ASN A 143 35.90 -17.10 -29.89
N LEU A 144 36.16 -17.10 -28.57
CA LEU A 144 35.17 -17.56 -27.58
C LEU A 144 34.28 -16.43 -27.04
N VAL A 145 34.73 -15.19 -27.13
CA VAL A 145 33.99 -14.01 -26.66
C VAL A 145 32.77 -13.75 -27.54
N GLU A 146 32.89 -14.01 -28.85
CA GLU A 146 31.82 -13.79 -29.82
C GLU A 146 30.54 -14.59 -29.50
N PRO A 147 30.56 -15.93 -29.38
CA PRO A 147 29.37 -16.71 -29.04
C PRO A 147 28.84 -16.39 -27.63
N MET A 148 29.72 -16.09 -26.68
CA MET A 148 29.30 -15.78 -25.30
C MET A 148 28.52 -14.47 -25.24
N THR A 149 28.99 -13.43 -25.92
CA THR A 149 28.28 -12.14 -25.98
C THR A 149 26.89 -12.30 -26.59
N TYR A 150 26.76 -13.10 -27.67
CA TYR A 150 25.46 -13.40 -28.26
C TYR A 150 24.54 -14.11 -27.26
N LEU A 151 25.02 -15.12 -26.54
CA LEU A 151 24.22 -15.83 -25.54
C LEU A 151 23.74 -14.92 -24.41
N LEU A 152 24.58 -14.01 -23.91
CA LEU A 152 24.17 -13.04 -22.90
C LEU A 152 23.13 -12.05 -23.43
N GLY A 153 23.31 -11.57 -24.67
CA GLY A 153 22.34 -10.70 -25.34
C GLY A 153 20.99 -11.39 -25.54
N TYR A 154 20.99 -12.60 -26.10
CA TYR A 154 19.77 -13.41 -26.24
C TYR A 154 19.15 -13.70 -24.87
N GLY A 155 19.95 -14.05 -23.85
CA GLY A 155 19.46 -14.30 -22.49
C GLY A 155 18.73 -13.09 -21.90
N GLY A 156 19.28 -11.88 -22.07
CA GLY A 156 18.60 -10.64 -21.66
C GLY A 156 17.25 -10.43 -22.36
N VAL A 157 17.20 -10.69 -23.67
CA VAL A 157 15.96 -10.62 -24.45
C VAL A 157 14.92 -11.66 -23.99
N TRP A 158 15.35 -12.91 -23.78
CA TRP A 158 14.47 -13.97 -23.26
C TRP A 158 13.88 -13.61 -21.90
N VAL A 159 14.69 -13.06 -20.97
CA VAL A 159 14.21 -12.59 -19.66
C VAL A 159 13.23 -11.43 -19.82
N ALA A 160 13.53 -10.45 -20.68
CA ALA A 160 12.61 -9.34 -20.94
C ALA A 160 11.26 -9.81 -21.50
N ILE A 161 11.26 -10.77 -22.43
CA ILE A 161 10.04 -11.39 -22.98
C ILE A 161 9.28 -12.17 -21.90
N ALA A 162 9.98 -12.97 -21.08
CA ALA A 162 9.35 -13.71 -19.98
C ALA A 162 8.69 -12.76 -18.98
N CYS A 163 9.38 -11.69 -18.58
CA CYS A 163 8.84 -10.65 -17.71
C CYS A 163 7.66 -9.91 -18.36
N TYR A 164 7.65 -9.72 -19.68
CA TYR A 164 6.55 -9.09 -20.40
C TYR A 164 5.30 -9.97 -20.30
N ALA A 165 5.48 -11.26 -20.60
CA ALA A 165 4.42 -12.26 -20.61
C ALA A 165 3.79 -12.41 -19.22
N THR A 166 4.58 -12.36 -18.15
CA THR A 166 4.05 -12.43 -16.78
C THR A 166 3.31 -11.16 -16.35
N THR A 167 3.69 -10.00 -16.90
CA THR A 167 3.24 -8.70 -16.39
C THR A 167 2.05 -8.13 -17.16
N GLN A 168 1.90 -8.43 -18.47
CA GLN A 168 0.83 -7.93 -19.35
C GLN A 168 0.58 -6.41 -19.26
N ARG A 169 1.57 -5.62 -18.84
CA ARG A 169 1.49 -4.16 -18.75
C ARG A 169 2.69 -3.53 -19.44
N ASP A 170 2.53 -2.28 -19.85
CA ASP A 170 3.59 -1.49 -20.44
C ASP A 170 4.80 -1.41 -19.49
N PHE A 171 5.97 -1.78 -19.99
CA PHE A 171 7.24 -1.70 -19.26
C PHE A 171 7.70 -0.26 -19.10
N THR A 172 7.05 0.46 -18.21
CA THR A 172 7.56 1.71 -17.70
C THR A 172 8.31 1.45 -16.40
N TYR A 173 9.41 2.19 -16.19
CA TYR A 173 10.18 2.10 -14.95
C TYR A 173 9.29 2.29 -13.71
N GLU A 174 8.39 3.28 -13.79
CA GLU A 174 7.41 3.58 -12.74
C GLU A 174 6.47 2.39 -12.46
N ALA A 175 5.90 1.75 -13.51
CA ALA A 175 5.02 0.60 -13.32
C ALA A 175 5.75 -0.59 -12.68
N CYS A 176 7.01 -0.84 -13.04
CA CYS A 176 7.80 -1.90 -12.43
C CYS A 176 8.03 -1.64 -10.93
N MET A 177 8.42 -0.41 -10.57
CA MET A 177 8.64 -0.01 -9.18
C MET A 177 7.35 -0.10 -8.36
N GLU A 178 6.21 0.32 -8.92
CA GLU A 178 4.90 0.18 -8.27
C GLU A 178 4.52 -1.29 -8.03
N MET A 179 4.78 -2.18 -9.00
CA MET A 179 4.51 -3.61 -8.83
C MET A 179 5.39 -4.26 -7.75
N ILE A 180 6.68 -3.95 -7.74
CA ILE A 180 7.60 -4.42 -6.71
C ILE A 180 7.13 -3.92 -5.35
N ALA A 181 6.84 -2.62 -5.22
CA ALA A 181 6.33 -2.05 -3.98
C ALA A 181 5.02 -2.73 -3.53
N ALA A 182 4.06 -2.96 -4.43
CA ALA A 182 2.79 -3.61 -4.11
C ALA A 182 2.97 -5.06 -3.62
N TYR A 183 3.89 -5.82 -4.24
CA TYR A 183 4.24 -7.17 -3.80
C TYR A 183 4.83 -7.16 -2.38
N TYR A 184 5.78 -6.27 -2.13
CA TYR A 184 6.43 -6.16 -0.82
C TYR A 184 5.47 -5.67 0.27
N ILE A 185 4.62 -4.68 -0.03
CA ILE A 185 3.58 -4.19 0.89
C ILE A 185 2.64 -5.32 1.28
N SER A 186 2.15 -6.09 0.30
CA SER A 186 1.24 -7.22 0.54
C SER A 186 1.88 -8.30 1.40
N ARG A 187 3.17 -8.58 1.17
CA ARG A 187 3.95 -9.52 1.99
C ARG A 187 4.12 -9.01 3.42
N LEU A 188 4.43 -7.73 3.59
CA LEU A 188 4.67 -7.13 4.89
C LEU A 188 3.37 -7.02 5.72
N TYR A 189 2.23 -6.73 5.08
CA TYR A 189 0.92 -6.77 5.75
C TYR A 189 0.56 -8.16 6.26
N ARG A 190 0.89 -9.22 5.50
CA ARG A 190 0.71 -10.61 5.96
C ARG A 190 1.62 -10.95 7.14
N GLN A 191 2.85 -10.44 7.16
CA GLN A 191 3.80 -10.68 8.26
C GLN A 191 3.41 -9.93 9.54
N ASN A 192 2.91 -8.70 9.43
CA ASN A 192 2.50 -7.90 10.57
C ASN A 192 1.07 -8.19 11.07
N ASN A 193 0.36 -9.17 10.50
CA ASN A 193 -1.07 -9.42 10.75
C ASN A 193 -1.92 -8.13 10.63
N PHE A 194 -1.54 -7.25 9.70
CA PHE A 194 -2.24 -5.98 9.50
C PHE A 194 -3.53 -6.24 8.72
N ASP A 195 -4.67 -6.13 9.40
CA ASP A 195 -5.97 -6.28 8.76
C ASP A 195 -6.34 -5.00 8.00
N LEU A 196 -6.09 -5.03 6.68
CA LEU A 196 -6.45 -3.95 5.77
C LEU A 196 -7.98 -3.68 5.78
N GLN A 197 -8.81 -4.70 6.01
CA GLN A 197 -10.26 -4.53 6.04
C GLN A 197 -10.70 -3.74 7.28
N LEU A 198 -10.11 -4.05 8.44
CA LEU A 198 -10.37 -3.31 9.66
C LEU A 198 -9.98 -1.83 9.52
N TRP A 199 -8.81 -1.56 8.95
CA TRP A 199 -8.37 -0.19 8.67
C TRP A 199 -9.32 0.55 7.72
N GLN A 200 -9.80 -0.11 6.66
CA GLN A 200 -10.76 0.47 5.72
C GLN A 200 -12.11 0.78 6.39
N ARG A 201 -12.63 -0.14 7.22
CA ARG A 201 -13.88 0.07 7.98
C ARG A 201 -13.75 1.23 8.95
N LEU A 202 -12.67 1.27 9.73
CA LEU A 202 -12.43 2.35 10.68
C LEU A 202 -12.29 3.71 9.99
N THR A 203 -11.62 3.75 8.83
CA THR A 203 -11.52 4.96 8.01
C THR A 203 -12.88 5.41 7.49
N ALA A 204 -13.74 4.48 7.07
CA ALA A 204 -15.09 4.80 6.62
C ALA A 204 -15.97 5.32 7.77
N GLU A 205 -15.88 4.71 8.96
CA GLU A 205 -16.59 5.17 10.16
C GLU A 205 -16.18 6.60 10.56
N VAL A 206 -14.87 6.90 10.57
CA VAL A 206 -14.37 8.24 10.88
C VAL A 206 -14.88 9.27 9.87
N ARG A 207 -14.83 8.96 8.56
CA ARG A 207 -15.36 9.85 7.51
C ARG A 207 -16.85 10.12 7.67
N LEU A 208 -17.63 9.09 7.95
CA LEU A 208 -19.07 9.21 8.20
C LEU A 208 -19.34 10.11 9.41
N LEU A 209 -18.56 9.96 10.49
CA LEU A 209 -18.69 10.78 11.69
C LEU A 209 -18.31 12.25 11.44
N GLU A 210 -17.26 12.50 10.65
CA GLU A 210 -16.86 13.84 10.20
C GLU A 210 -17.93 14.49 9.31
N GLU A 211 -18.53 13.74 8.39
CA GLU A 211 -19.63 14.21 7.54
C GLU A 211 -20.86 14.57 8.37
N ARG A 212 -21.22 13.75 9.37
CA ARG A 212 -22.31 14.07 10.31
C ARG A 212 -22.00 15.36 11.08
N LEU A 213 -20.80 15.50 11.64
CA LEU A 213 -20.40 16.70 12.37
C LEU A 213 -20.47 17.95 11.48
N ARG A 214 -19.97 17.88 10.25
CA ARG A 214 -20.02 18.99 9.29
C ARG A 214 -21.45 19.35 8.90
N GLY A 215 -22.31 18.35 8.76
CA GLY A 215 -23.75 18.56 8.54
C GLY A 215 -24.41 19.34 9.68
N LEU A 216 -23.98 19.13 10.94
CA LEU A 216 -24.47 19.88 12.10
C LEU A 216 -23.82 21.26 12.27
N GLU A 217 -22.69 21.54 11.63
CA GLU A 217 -22.04 22.87 11.67
C GLU A 217 -22.61 23.85 10.62
N GLY A 218 -23.35 23.35 9.64
CA GLY A 218 -23.98 24.17 8.59
C GLY A 218 -25.34 24.78 8.95
N PHE A 219 -25.76 24.67 10.21
CA PHE A 219 -26.99 25.24 10.76
C PHE A 219 -26.64 26.36 11.75
#